data_AF-A0A3M2E0X2-F1
#
_entry.id   AF-A0A3M2E0X2-F1
#
_cell.length_a   1.000
_cell.length_b   1.000
_cell.length_c   1.000
_cell.angle_alpha   90.00
_cell.angle_beta   90.00
_cell.angle_gamma   90.00
#
_symmetry.space_group_name_H-M   'P 1'
#
loop_
_entity.id
_entity.type
_entity.pdbx_description
1 polymer ?
#
loop_
_entity_poly.entity_id
_entity_poly.type
_entity_poly.pdbx_seq_one_letter_code
_entity_poly.pdbx_strand_id
1 'polypeptide(L)'
;MTRVFVRDRGATPARSGAHRATRWLALAALAALAACSGEPVGRICFLGIDAGNPRQAVIASPALECPSRTCLHQPLQGQLPEGSEYADLCTAECDSDGDCEKVPESPCVNGFTCAVPVVVGPFCCRKMCICKDYLIIPDGGIPLPKACDPSDEANRCCNLPGRDNLPECGGGQ
;
A
#
# COMPACT_ATOMS: atom_id res chain seq x y z
N MET A 1 83.58 -21.10 -19.50
CA MET A 1 82.37 -21.94 -19.36
C MET A 1 81.43 -21.55 -20.52
N THR A 2 81.53 -22.21 -21.68
CA THR A 2 80.67 -23.33 -22.17
C THR A 2 79.25 -22.83 -22.54
N ARG A 3 78.93 -22.54 -23.82
CA ARG A 3 78.28 -23.42 -24.85
C ARG A 3 76.93 -24.00 -24.34
N VAL A 4 75.78 -24.02 -25.02
CA VAL A 4 75.44 -24.12 -26.46
C VAL A 4 73.92 -23.90 -26.66
N PHE A 5 73.53 -23.47 -27.86
CA PHE A 5 72.17 -23.41 -28.44
C PHE A 5 71.64 -24.82 -28.77
N VAL A 6 70.38 -25.17 -28.48
CA VAL A 6 69.56 -26.06 -29.35
C VAL A 6 68.07 -25.67 -29.24
N ARG A 7 67.43 -25.62 -30.40
CA ARG A 7 66.04 -25.30 -30.71
C ARG A 7 65.38 -26.59 -31.21
N ASP A 8 64.21 -26.96 -30.71
CA ASP A 8 63.19 -27.76 -31.42
C ASP A 8 61.87 -27.67 -30.61
N ARG A 9 60.79 -27.09 -31.16
CA ARG A 9 59.79 -27.58 -32.12
C ARG A 9 58.80 -28.59 -31.54
N GLY A 10 57.53 -28.20 -31.63
CA GLY A 10 56.41 -29.12 -31.86
C GLY A 10 55.52 -29.38 -30.65
N ALA A 11 54.32 -28.80 -30.66
CA ALA A 11 53.11 -29.53 -31.10
C ALA A 11 51.85 -28.80 -30.60
N THR A 12 51.05 -28.31 -31.54
CA THR A 12 49.62 -28.05 -31.31
C THR A 12 48.88 -29.37 -31.56
N PRO A 13 48.00 -29.80 -30.64
CA PRO A 13 46.61 -30.05 -31.03
C PRO A 13 45.66 -29.48 -29.96
N ALA A 14 44.69 -28.64 -30.32
CA ALA A 14 43.40 -28.97 -30.92
C ALA A 14 42.29 -29.17 -29.86
N ARG A 15 41.30 -28.27 -29.97
CA ARG A 15 39.85 -28.52 -29.81
C ARG A 15 39.37 -29.20 -28.52
N SER A 16 38.56 -28.46 -27.77
CA SER A 16 37.11 -28.71 -27.60
C SER A 16 36.65 -28.22 -26.25
N GLY A 17 35.57 -27.42 -26.21
CA GLY A 17 34.94 -27.05 -24.94
C GLY A 17 34.25 -25.70 -24.91
N ALA A 18 33.79 -25.17 -26.05
CA ALA A 18 32.75 -24.16 -26.03
C ALA A 18 31.49 -24.76 -25.35
N HIS A 19 30.77 -23.92 -24.59
CA HIS A 19 29.38 -24.11 -24.11
C HIS A 19 29.09 -24.79 -22.76
N ARG A 20 29.91 -24.62 -21.71
CA ARG A 20 29.47 -25.03 -20.34
C ARG A 20 29.60 -23.98 -19.22
N ALA A 21 29.82 -22.70 -19.54
CA ALA A 21 30.02 -21.67 -18.52
C ALA A 21 29.04 -20.48 -18.58
N THR A 22 27.95 -20.58 -19.34
CA THR A 22 27.06 -19.40 -19.60
C THR A 22 25.64 -19.55 -19.08
N ARG A 23 25.30 -20.64 -18.36
CA ARG A 23 23.92 -20.89 -17.88
C ARG A 23 23.66 -20.58 -16.41
N TRP A 24 24.67 -20.20 -15.63
CA TRP A 24 24.51 -19.94 -14.19
C TRP A 24 24.35 -18.47 -13.82
N LEU A 25 24.58 -17.53 -14.74
CA LEU A 25 24.44 -16.08 -14.49
C LEU A 25 23.03 -15.54 -14.80
N ALA A 26 22.12 -16.34 -15.37
CA ALA A 26 20.78 -15.89 -15.73
C ALA A 26 19.73 -16.02 -14.61
N LEU A 27 20.02 -16.78 -13.53
CA LEU A 27 19.06 -17.04 -12.45
C LEU A 27 19.12 -16.03 -11.29
N ALA A 28 20.18 -15.23 -11.17
CA ALA A 28 20.30 -14.24 -10.08
C ALA A 28 19.59 -12.92 -10.37
N ALA A 29 19.24 -12.63 -11.63
CA ALA A 29 18.64 -11.35 -12.02
C ALA A 29 17.10 -11.29 -11.85
N LEU A 30 16.41 -12.42 -11.63
CA LEU A 30 14.95 -12.49 -11.51
C LEU A 30 14.41 -12.37 -10.08
N ALA A 31 15.27 -12.41 -9.06
CA ALA A 31 14.84 -12.34 -7.65
C ALA A 31 14.71 -10.91 -7.09
N ALA A 32 15.09 -9.88 -7.84
CA ALA A 32 15.09 -8.49 -7.37
C ALA A 32 13.78 -7.71 -7.63
N LEU A 33 12.74 -8.35 -8.18
CA LEU A 33 11.50 -7.67 -8.60
C LEU A 33 10.30 -7.86 -7.64
N ALA A 34 10.47 -8.54 -6.51
CA ALA A 34 9.37 -8.91 -5.62
C ALA A 34 9.28 -8.11 -4.30
N ALA A 35 10.03 -7.02 -4.14
CA ALA A 35 10.16 -6.33 -2.84
C ALA A 35 9.57 -4.91 -2.74
N CYS A 36 8.73 -4.49 -3.69
CA CYS A 36 7.93 -3.28 -3.54
C CYS A 36 6.45 -3.67 -3.40
N SER A 37 6.03 -4.19 -2.24
CA SER A 37 4.64 -4.64 -2.04
C SER A 37 3.92 -3.79 -1.00
N GLY A 38 3.81 -2.50 -1.26
CA GLY A 38 3.03 -1.56 -0.45
C GLY A 38 3.16 -0.13 -0.95
N GLU A 39 2.03 0.56 -1.09
CA GLU A 39 2.04 2.01 -1.32
C GLU A 39 2.38 2.70 0.01
N PRO A 40 3.38 3.60 0.05
CA PRO A 40 3.78 4.25 1.29
C PRO A 40 2.65 5.12 1.85
N VAL A 41 2.26 4.89 3.11
CA VAL A 41 1.18 5.62 3.80
C VAL A 41 1.68 6.45 4.97
N GLY A 42 0.89 7.44 5.37
CA GLY A 42 1.10 8.20 6.61
C GLY A 42 1.81 9.54 6.46
N ARG A 43 2.11 9.99 5.24
CA ARG A 43 2.52 11.39 5.01
C ARG A 43 1.37 12.32 5.34
N ILE A 44 1.68 13.49 5.90
CA ILE A 44 0.67 14.53 6.11
C ILE A 44 0.20 15.04 4.74
N CYS A 45 -1.11 15.19 4.59
CA CYS A 45 -1.75 15.76 3.40
C CYS A 45 -2.75 16.86 3.80
N PHE A 46 -3.33 17.54 2.82
CA PHE A 46 -4.27 18.62 3.06
C PHE A 46 -5.54 18.43 2.22
N LEU A 47 -6.67 18.19 2.88
CA LEU A 47 -7.95 17.96 2.20
C LEU A 47 -8.53 19.22 1.55
N GLY A 48 -8.08 20.41 1.96
CA GLY A 48 -8.66 21.68 1.48
C GLY A 48 -10.07 21.96 1.98
N ILE A 49 -10.63 21.07 2.81
CA ILE A 49 -11.98 21.18 3.37
C ILE A 49 -11.93 20.80 4.85
N ASP A 50 -12.78 21.47 5.64
CA ASP A 50 -13.03 21.08 7.02
C ASP A 50 -14.06 19.94 7.03
N ALA A 51 -13.73 18.82 7.67
CA ALA A 51 -14.66 17.71 7.84
C ALA A 51 -15.86 18.08 8.73
N GLY A 52 -15.79 19.20 9.46
CA GLY A 52 -16.83 19.72 10.35
C GLY A 52 -16.97 18.94 11.67
N ASN A 53 -16.39 17.74 11.75
CA ASN A 53 -16.38 16.89 12.93
C ASN A 53 -15.13 16.00 12.95
N PRO A 54 -14.31 16.01 14.02
CA PRO A 54 -13.10 15.16 14.11
C PRO A 54 -13.41 13.66 14.16
N ARG A 55 -14.65 13.25 14.42
CA ARG A 55 -15.08 11.84 14.39
C ARG A 55 -15.48 11.36 13.00
N GLN A 56 -15.55 12.26 12.03
CA GLN A 56 -15.94 11.92 10.67
C GLN A 56 -14.72 11.48 9.88
N ALA A 57 -14.90 10.50 8.99
CA ALA A 57 -13.89 10.18 7.99
C ALA A 57 -14.26 10.88 6.67
N VAL A 58 -13.28 11.50 6.02
CA VAL A 58 -13.45 12.17 4.73
C VAL A 58 -12.28 11.79 3.83
N ILE A 59 -12.57 11.39 2.60
CA ILE A 59 -11.54 11.03 1.62
C ILE A 59 -11.53 12.08 0.52
N ALA A 60 -10.39 12.72 0.32
CA ALA A 60 -10.13 13.51 -0.88
C ALA A 60 -9.38 12.65 -1.90
N SER A 61 -9.91 12.65 -3.11
CA SER A 61 -9.27 12.07 -4.29
C SER A 61 -9.69 12.87 -5.52
N PRO A 62 -8.75 13.33 -6.35
CA PRO A 62 -7.31 13.10 -6.24
C PRO A 62 -6.60 14.04 -5.24
N ALA A 63 -5.77 13.49 -4.36
CA ALA A 63 -4.79 14.24 -3.55
C ALA A 63 -3.43 14.22 -4.27
N LEU A 64 -2.91 15.38 -4.69
CA LEU A 64 -1.71 15.45 -5.54
C LEU A 64 -0.41 15.23 -4.76
N GLU A 65 -0.44 15.46 -3.46
CA GLU A 65 0.66 15.30 -2.51
C GLU A 65 0.87 13.84 -2.09
N CYS A 66 -0.16 13.00 -2.24
CA CYS A 66 -0.12 11.59 -1.86
C CYS A 66 0.32 10.72 -3.05
N PRO A 67 1.31 9.83 -2.89
CA PRO A 67 1.70 8.87 -3.93
C PRO A 67 0.52 8.01 -4.42
N SER A 68 -0.34 7.59 -3.49
CA SER A 68 -1.57 6.84 -3.70
C SER A 68 -2.75 7.67 -4.22
N ARG A 69 -2.56 8.99 -4.40
CA ARG A 69 -3.59 9.94 -4.83
C ARG A 69 -4.78 10.08 -3.87
N THR A 70 -4.67 9.59 -2.64
CA THR A 70 -5.76 9.57 -1.66
C THR A 70 -5.30 10.13 -0.32
N CYS A 71 -6.04 11.11 0.18
CA CYS A 71 -5.86 11.74 1.49
C CYS A 71 -7.08 11.44 2.36
N LEU A 72 -6.86 11.05 3.62
CA LEU A 72 -7.91 10.65 4.54
C LEU A 72 -7.90 11.56 5.78
N HIS A 73 -9.02 12.23 6.03
CA HIS A 73 -9.38 12.73 7.35
C HIS A 73 -9.68 11.52 8.21
N GLN A 74 -8.86 11.29 9.22
CA GLN A 74 -8.96 10.09 10.02
C GLN A 74 -10.02 10.29 11.10
N PRO A 75 -10.93 9.35 11.38
CA PRO A 75 -11.90 9.53 12.45
C PRO A 75 -11.20 9.40 13.81
N LEU A 76 -11.22 10.46 14.63
CA LEU A 76 -10.68 10.45 15.98
C LEU A 76 -11.70 9.88 16.97
N GLN A 77 -11.48 8.63 17.40
CA GLN A 77 -12.37 7.92 18.32
C GLN A 77 -11.88 7.93 19.77
N GLY A 78 -10.60 8.22 20.01
CA GLY A 78 -9.97 8.14 21.33
C GLY A 78 -9.03 9.31 21.63
N GLN A 79 -8.23 9.14 22.69
CA GLN A 79 -7.16 10.06 23.06
C GLN A 79 -5.89 9.67 22.31
N LEU A 80 -5.20 10.65 21.73
CA LEU A 80 -3.90 10.43 21.08
C LEU A 80 -2.84 9.97 22.08
N PRO A 81 -1.97 9.02 21.72
CA PRO A 81 -0.80 8.70 22.53
C PRO A 81 0.18 9.88 22.55
N GLU A 82 1.06 9.92 23.56
CA GLU A 82 2.09 10.95 23.68
C GLU A 82 3.00 10.96 22.44
N GLY A 83 3.21 12.16 21.86
CA GLY A 83 4.02 12.35 20.65
C GLY A 83 3.29 12.11 19.33
N SER A 84 2.01 11.73 19.34
CA SER A 84 1.17 11.66 18.15
C SER A 84 0.42 12.97 17.93
N GLU A 85 0.32 13.40 16.68
CA GLU A 85 -0.40 14.62 16.28
C GLU A 85 -1.51 14.26 15.30
N TYR A 86 -2.76 14.60 15.65
CA TYR A 86 -3.90 14.36 14.78
C TYR A 86 -3.81 15.22 13.52
N ALA A 87 -3.81 14.56 12.37
CA ALA A 87 -3.63 15.18 11.06
C ALA A 87 -4.31 14.35 9.98
N ASP A 88 -4.55 15.00 8.84
CA ASP A 88 -4.93 14.32 7.59
C ASP A 88 -3.72 13.58 7.03
N LEU A 89 -3.90 12.30 6.70
CA LEU A 89 -2.80 11.43 6.27
C LEU A 89 -3.08 10.81 4.92
N CYS A 90 -2.05 10.76 4.08
CA CYS A 90 -2.05 9.96 2.87
C CYS A 90 -2.31 8.50 3.24
N THR A 91 -3.29 7.91 2.57
CA THR A 91 -3.71 6.53 2.78
C THR A 91 -3.59 5.76 1.47
N ALA A 92 -3.69 4.44 1.50
CA ALA A 92 -3.86 3.61 0.32
C ALA A 92 -4.96 2.58 0.59
N GLU A 93 -5.44 1.93 -0.47
CA GLU A 93 -6.25 0.72 -0.31
C GLU A 93 -5.38 -0.44 0.15
N CYS A 94 -5.99 -1.37 0.87
CA CYS A 94 -5.30 -2.50 1.47
C CYS A 94 -6.24 -3.71 1.55
N ASP A 95 -5.66 -4.91 1.60
CA ASP A 95 -6.40 -6.14 1.90
C ASP A 95 -6.16 -6.59 3.33
N SER A 96 -4.98 -6.29 3.87
CA SER A 96 -4.47 -6.67 5.18
C SER A 96 -3.65 -5.56 5.85
N ASP A 97 -3.44 -5.66 7.16
CA ASP A 97 -2.56 -4.74 7.92
C ASP A 97 -1.13 -4.68 7.36
N GLY A 98 -0.66 -5.75 6.70
CA GLY A 98 0.69 -5.83 6.12
C GLY A 98 0.92 -4.92 4.91
N ASP A 99 -0.16 -4.46 4.26
CA ASP A 99 -0.08 -3.58 3.08
C ASP A 99 0.14 -2.12 3.49
N CYS A 100 0.00 -1.80 4.78
CA CYS A 100 0.01 -0.45 5.31
C CYS A 100 1.39 -0.04 5.84
N GLU A 101 2.37 0.05 4.95
CA GLU A 101 3.74 0.43 5.30
C GLU A 101 3.84 1.93 5.67
N LYS A 102 4.13 2.18 6.95
CA LYS A 102 4.31 3.53 7.50
C LYS A 102 5.59 4.17 6.96
N VAL A 103 5.49 5.39 6.45
CA VAL A 103 6.67 6.23 6.16
C VAL A 103 7.34 6.74 7.45
N PRO A 104 8.68 6.91 7.48
CA PRO A 104 9.40 7.40 8.67
C PRO A 104 8.91 8.76 9.18
N GLU A 105 8.51 9.66 8.27
CA GLU A 105 8.01 10.99 8.57
C GLU A 105 6.56 11.04 9.10
N SER A 106 5.88 9.90 9.21
CA SER A 106 4.47 9.87 9.63
C SER A 106 4.31 10.13 11.14
N PRO A 107 3.37 11.01 11.54
CA PRO A 107 3.09 11.29 12.96
C PRO A 107 2.41 10.12 13.69
N CYS A 108 1.92 9.12 12.96
CA CYS A 108 1.23 7.96 13.52
C CYS A 108 2.21 7.01 14.24
N VAL A 109 2.20 6.95 15.56
CA VAL A 109 3.18 6.23 16.38
C VAL A 109 2.99 4.71 16.30
N ASN A 110 1.77 4.21 16.48
CA ASN A 110 1.50 2.76 16.55
C ASN A 110 1.31 2.10 15.18
N GLY A 111 1.56 2.83 14.08
CA GLY A 111 1.42 2.33 12.71
C GLY A 111 -0.02 2.31 12.21
N PHE A 112 -0.26 1.60 11.11
CA PHE A 112 -1.54 1.62 10.39
C PHE A 112 -2.24 0.26 10.46
N THR A 113 -3.57 0.27 10.35
CA THR A 113 -4.41 -0.92 10.21
C THR A 113 -5.26 -0.82 8.95
N CYS A 114 -5.59 -1.96 8.36
CA CYS A 114 -6.43 -2.05 7.19
C CYS A 114 -7.91 -2.19 7.59
N ALA A 115 -8.67 -1.11 7.44
CA ALA A 115 -10.07 -1.07 7.84
C ALA A 115 -10.91 -0.17 6.92
N VAL A 116 -12.24 -0.21 7.07
CA VAL A 116 -13.15 0.63 6.29
C VAL A 116 -13.33 1.99 6.98
N PRO A 117 -12.87 3.11 6.40
CA PRO A 117 -13.04 4.43 7.00
C PRO A 117 -14.44 5.02 6.72
N VAL A 118 -15.05 4.72 5.57
CA VAL A 118 -16.30 5.33 5.14
C VAL A 118 -17.33 4.28 4.70
N VAL A 119 -18.58 4.52 5.08
CA VAL A 119 -19.74 3.65 4.79
C VAL A 119 -20.75 4.32 3.86
N VAL A 120 -20.37 5.43 3.24
CA VAL A 120 -21.16 6.16 2.23
C VAL A 120 -20.24 6.77 1.17
N GLY A 121 -20.79 7.04 -0.01
CA GLY A 121 -20.09 7.74 -1.10
C GLY A 121 -19.27 6.82 -2.02
N PRO A 122 -18.38 7.38 -2.86
CA PRO A 122 -17.63 6.61 -3.86
C PRO A 122 -16.56 5.70 -3.27
N PHE A 123 -16.15 5.95 -2.02
CA PHE A 123 -15.17 5.14 -1.29
C PHE A 123 -15.81 4.17 -0.30
N CYS A 124 -17.14 4.04 -0.34
CA CYS A 124 -17.93 3.20 0.55
C CYS A 124 -17.37 1.78 0.65
N CYS A 125 -17.12 1.31 1.87
CA CYS A 125 -16.71 -0.07 2.15
C CYS A 125 -15.43 -0.55 1.47
N ARG A 126 -14.61 0.39 0.99
CA ARG A 126 -13.23 0.12 0.59
C ARG A 126 -12.38 0.09 1.85
N LYS A 127 -11.52 -0.91 1.95
CA LYS A 127 -10.52 -0.96 3.01
C LYS A 127 -9.38 -0.02 2.69
N MET A 128 -8.94 0.73 3.69
CA MET A 128 -7.85 1.68 3.60
C MET A 128 -6.97 1.62 4.84
N CYS A 129 -5.75 2.14 4.72
CA CYS A 129 -4.81 2.25 5.83
C CYS A 129 -5.18 3.40 6.77
N ILE A 130 -5.64 3.06 7.97
CA ILE A 130 -6.07 4.01 9.00
C ILE A 130 -5.04 4.00 10.13
N CYS A 131 -4.68 5.18 10.64
CA CYS A 131 -3.70 5.29 11.72
C CYS A 131 -4.29 4.70 13.02
N LYS A 132 -3.56 3.75 13.62
CA LYS A 132 -4.01 3.02 14.83
C LYS A 132 -4.20 3.95 16.03
N ASP A 133 -3.44 5.04 16.10
CA ASP A 133 -3.49 6.03 17.19
C ASP A 133 -4.82 6.75 17.31
N TYR A 134 -5.59 6.82 16.22
CA TYR A 134 -6.83 7.58 16.16
C TYR A 134 -8.06 6.71 16.45
N LEU A 135 -7.88 5.39 16.56
CA LEU A 135 -8.94 4.41 16.64
C LEU A 135 -8.96 3.72 18.00
N ILE A 136 -10.14 3.25 18.38
CA ILE A 136 -10.28 2.27 19.45
C ILE A 136 -10.37 0.90 18.77
N ILE A 137 -9.29 0.12 18.85
CA ILE A 137 -9.21 -1.20 18.24
C ILE A 137 -9.56 -2.25 19.30
N PRO A 138 -10.70 -2.96 19.18
CA PRO A 138 -11.07 -4.00 20.13
C PRO A 138 -10.22 -5.27 19.93
N ASP A 139 -10.24 -6.16 20.93
CA ASP A 139 -9.60 -7.47 20.83
C ASP A 139 -10.19 -8.25 19.63
N GLY A 140 -9.34 -8.56 18.65
CA GLY A 140 -9.75 -9.21 17.39
C GLY A 140 -9.80 -8.29 16.16
N GLY A 141 -9.49 -6.99 16.30
CA GLY A 141 -9.39 -6.05 15.19
C GLY A 141 -10.68 -5.28 14.91
N ILE A 142 -10.65 -4.41 13.89
CA ILE A 142 -11.81 -3.57 13.56
C ILE A 142 -12.82 -4.40 12.76
N PRO A 143 -14.03 -4.65 13.31
CA PRO A 143 -15.04 -5.40 12.58
C PRO A 143 -15.52 -4.62 11.36
N LEU A 144 -15.87 -5.34 10.30
CA LEU A 144 -16.49 -4.74 9.13
C LEU A 144 -17.83 -4.09 9.55
N PRO A 145 -18.08 -2.81 9.20
CA PRO A 145 -19.36 -2.17 9.51
C PRO A 145 -20.52 -2.94 8.90
N LYS A 146 -21.67 -3.02 9.60
CA LYS A 146 -22.89 -3.65 9.04
C LYS A 146 -23.33 -3.00 7.73
N ALA A 147 -23.13 -1.69 7.60
CA ALA A 147 -23.36 -0.93 6.37
C ALA A 147 -22.46 -1.37 5.19
N CYS A 148 -21.52 -2.28 5.41
CA CYS A 148 -20.68 -2.90 4.39
C CYS A 148 -20.98 -4.37 4.14
N ASP A 149 -22.01 -4.93 4.80
CA ASP A 149 -22.49 -6.27 4.47
C ASP A 149 -23.17 -6.21 3.09
N PRO A 150 -22.69 -6.95 2.08
CA PRO A 150 -23.33 -6.98 0.76
C PRO A 150 -24.72 -7.65 0.79
N SER A 151 -25.02 -8.39 1.85
CA SER A 151 -26.31 -9.05 2.07
C SER A 151 -27.34 -8.10 2.68
N ASP A 152 -26.93 -6.94 3.18
CA ASP A 152 -27.82 -5.94 3.75
C ASP A 152 -28.48 -5.13 2.62
N GLU A 153 -29.81 -5.24 2.50
CA GLU A 153 -30.58 -4.50 1.52
C GLU A 153 -30.59 -2.99 1.80
N ALA A 154 -30.34 -2.58 3.05
CA ALA A 154 -30.22 -1.17 3.42
C ALA A 154 -28.85 -0.57 3.02
N ASN A 155 -27.93 -1.37 2.51
CA ASN A 155 -26.63 -0.90 2.06
C ASN A 155 -26.74 -0.01 0.81
N ARG A 156 -26.20 1.21 0.94
CA ARG A 156 -26.25 2.30 -0.07
C ARG A 156 -24.92 2.51 -0.81
N CYS A 157 -23.98 1.56 -0.68
CA CYS A 157 -22.68 1.66 -1.33
C CYS A 157 -22.78 1.49 -2.85
N CYS A 158 -22.35 2.51 -3.58
CA CYS A 158 -22.40 2.55 -5.04
C CYS A 158 -21.47 1.58 -5.75
N ASN A 159 -20.42 1.12 -5.06
CA ASN A 159 -19.44 0.17 -5.58
C ASN A 159 -19.87 -1.30 -5.37
N LEU A 160 -21.03 -1.57 -4.78
CA LEU A 160 -21.54 -2.94 -4.62
C LEU A 160 -22.39 -3.38 -5.82
N PRO A 161 -22.36 -4.67 -6.20
CA PRO A 161 -23.16 -5.19 -7.30
C PRO A 161 -24.67 -4.92 -7.11
N GLY A 162 -25.34 -4.42 -8.16
CA GLY A 162 -26.78 -4.16 -8.14
C GLY A 162 -27.20 -2.91 -7.34
N ARG A 163 -26.27 -1.99 -7.10
CA ARG A 163 -26.49 -0.70 -6.40
C ARG A 163 -26.12 0.53 -7.24
N ASP A 164 -25.74 0.32 -8.49
CA ASP A 164 -25.41 1.32 -9.50
C ASP A 164 -26.59 2.28 -9.82
N ASN A 165 -27.83 1.82 -9.64
CA ASN A 165 -29.04 2.58 -9.93
C ASN A 165 -29.57 3.41 -8.74
N LEU A 166 -28.83 3.47 -7.62
CA LEU A 166 -29.26 4.29 -6.48
C LEU A 166 -29.07 5.79 -6.77
N PRO A 167 -29.97 6.68 -6.28
CA PRO A 167 -29.91 8.12 -6.57
C PRO A 167 -28.59 8.80 -6.21
N GLU A 168 -27.97 8.40 -5.09
CA GLU A 168 -26.68 8.90 -4.59
C GLU A 168 -25.47 8.37 -5.38
N CYS A 169 -25.67 7.38 -6.23
CA CYS A 169 -24.64 6.80 -7.08
C CYS A 169 -24.57 7.47 -8.46
N GLY A 170 -25.30 8.57 -8.65
CA GLY A 170 -25.43 9.24 -9.94
C GLY A 170 -26.41 8.53 -10.88
N GLY A 171 -27.21 7.58 -10.38
CA GLY A 171 -28.21 6.81 -11.14
C GLY A 171 -29.48 7.59 -11.51
N GLY A 172 -29.41 8.92 -11.58
CA GLY A 172 -30.56 9.79 -11.83
C GLY A 172 -30.18 11.12 -12.46
N GLN A 173 -30.09 11.11 -13.79
CA GLN A 173 -30.03 12.24 -14.74
C GLN A 173 -28.70 12.98 -14.88
#